data_AF-F0W527-F1
#
_entry.id   AF-F0W527-F1
#
_cell.length_a   1.000
_cell.length_b   1.000
_cell.length_c   1.000
_cell.angle_alpha   90.00
_cell.angle_beta   90.00
_cell.angle_gamma   90.00
#
_symmetry.space_group_name_H-M   'P 1'
#
loop_
_entity.id
_entity.type
_entity.pdbx_description
1 polymer ?
#
loop_
_entity_poly.entity_id
_entity_poly.type
_entity_poly.pdbx_seq_one_letter_code
_entity_poly.pdbx_strand_id
1 'polypeptide(L)'
;MQRSIRMTFRGALRWILWTATLHELLSEGNESMCLCTQKEPAKNRIPLLFCNWYRQKSCCLPAFDDDFQGKFSSLISAGAACSKYSNKAKHYLAILFCVGCHPEQPRFLGPPVDTHFYNATSTLKICASIADRMAPFQFDDCGLVLSTDRDNICASNSPIVANITFPDCEDSEYVCQDTAKNWYCSTTHCLRDTPMGFADRPCDRKQKTCDGVLKMMNDNRAAKPPNFEEYPVEIIDKEACMQQYHDIAKCSCLLDASNALKRWKFSIWHWVTFCIIRAFVDI
;
A
#
# COMPACT_ATOMS: atom_id res chain seq x y z
N MET A 1 51.03 -4.00 -33.50
CA MET A 1 50.57 -2.70 -34.02
C MET A 1 49.35 -2.25 -33.23
N GLN A 2 49.55 -1.50 -32.13
CA GLN A 2 48.47 -0.92 -31.33
C GLN A 2 48.17 0.49 -31.85
N ARG A 3 46.97 0.68 -32.42
CA ARG A 3 46.47 2.01 -32.80
C ARG A 3 45.91 2.70 -31.56
N SER A 4 46.63 3.71 -31.09
CA SER A 4 46.19 4.64 -30.05
C SER A 4 45.13 5.58 -30.62
N ILE A 5 43.89 5.46 -30.17
CA ILE A 5 42.78 6.36 -30.52
C ILE A 5 42.82 7.53 -29.53
N ARG A 6 43.37 8.67 -29.97
CA ARG A 6 43.26 9.94 -29.24
C ARG A 6 41.85 10.51 -29.40
N MET A 7 40.98 10.31 -28.42
CA MET A 7 39.74 11.07 -28.32
C MET A 7 40.06 12.52 -27.92
N THR A 8 39.73 13.46 -28.80
CA THR A 8 39.86 14.89 -28.54
C THR A 8 38.70 15.37 -27.67
N PHE A 9 39.02 16.19 -26.66
CA PHE A 9 38.12 16.67 -25.60
C PHE A 9 36.82 17.35 -26.11
N ARG A 10 36.81 17.85 -27.36
CA ARG A 10 35.61 18.42 -28.01
C ARG A 10 34.57 17.38 -28.42
N GLY A 11 34.94 16.10 -28.57
CA GLY A 11 34.01 15.01 -28.89
C GLY A 11 33.19 14.52 -27.70
N ALA A 12 33.75 14.61 -26.48
CA ALA A 12 33.11 14.16 -25.25
C ALA A 12 31.91 15.06 -24.85
N LEU A 13 32.02 16.38 -25.04
CA LEU A 13 30.95 17.31 -24.67
C LEU A 13 29.68 17.15 -25.53
N ARG A 14 29.83 16.81 -26.82
CA ARG A 14 28.69 16.54 -27.71
C ARG A 14 27.98 15.22 -27.41
N TRP A 15 28.71 14.21 -26.91
CA TRP A 15 28.11 12.93 -26.47
C TRP A 15 27.32 13.06 -25.16
N ILE A 16 27.79 13.90 -24.22
CA ILE A 16 27.07 14.18 -22.97
C ILE A 16 25.78 14.98 -23.25
N LEU A 17 25.83 15.95 -24.16
CA LEU A 17 24.63 16.71 -24.57
C LEU A 17 23.61 15.90 -25.37
N TRP A 18 24.02 14.84 -26.09
CA TRP A 18 23.12 13.92 -26.80
C TRP A 18 22.50 12.85 -25.90
N THR A 19 23.18 12.45 -24.82
CA THR A 19 22.63 11.45 -23.87
C THR A 19 21.67 12.06 -22.86
N ALA A 20 21.80 13.36 -22.56
CA ALA A 20 20.87 14.08 -21.68
C ALA A 20 19.48 14.30 -22.32
N THR A 21 19.39 14.53 -23.63
CA THR A 21 18.11 14.76 -24.33
C THR A 21 17.34 13.48 -24.68
N LEU A 22 17.98 12.30 -24.63
CA LEU A 22 17.31 11.04 -24.94
C LEU A 22 16.67 10.35 -23.71
N HIS A 23 16.94 10.82 -22.49
CA HIS A 23 16.37 10.22 -21.27
C HIS A 23 15.01 10.82 -20.85
N GLU A 24 14.53 11.85 -21.55
CA GLU A 24 13.30 12.57 -21.19
C GLU A 24 12.12 12.27 -22.13
N LEU A 25 12.32 11.37 -23.11
CA LEU A 25 11.33 11.05 -24.16
C LEU A 25 10.69 9.64 -24.06
N LEU A 26 10.98 8.86 -23.01
CA LEU A 26 10.37 7.54 -22.82
C LEU A 26 9.68 7.44 -21.45
N SER A 27 8.63 8.25 -21.28
CA SER A 27 7.58 7.93 -20.31
C SER A 27 6.22 8.40 -20.81
N GLU A 28 5.86 8.04 -22.05
CA GLU A 28 4.44 7.83 -22.39
C GLU A 28 3.96 6.53 -21.72
N GLY A 29 4.09 6.48 -20.39
CA GLY A 29 3.39 5.50 -19.60
C GLY A 29 1.94 5.92 -19.60
N ASN A 30 1.13 5.19 -20.36
CA ASN A 30 -0.33 5.26 -20.36
C ASN A 30 -0.81 5.62 -18.94
N GLU A 31 -1.15 6.89 -18.68
CA GLU A 31 -1.42 7.35 -17.32
C GLU A 31 -2.65 6.59 -16.84
N SER A 32 -2.42 5.65 -15.93
CA SER A 32 -3.44 4.73 -15.49
C SER A 32 -4.56 5.52 -14.80
N MET A 33 -5.79 5.40 -15.30
CA MET A 33 -6.96 6.10 -14.77
C MET A 33 -7.18 5.77 -13.30
N CYS A 34 -7.49 6.79 -12.49
CA CYS A 34 -7.80 6.64 -11.08
C CYS A 34 -9.13 5.90 -10.88
N LEU A 35 -9.16 4.89 -10.01
CA LEU A 35 -10.36 4.11 -9.68
C LEU A 35 -11.53 4.99 -9.21
N CYS A 36 -11.28 5.93 -8.30
CA CYS A 36 -12.33 6.71 -7.64
C CYS A 36 -12.94 7.80 -8.54
N THR A 37 -12.17 8.35 -9.48
CA THR A 37 -12.58 9.51 -10.28
C THR A 37 -12.69 9.22 -11.77
N GLN A 38 -12.18 8.06 -12.23
CA GLN A 38 -12.08 7.67 -13.63
C GLN A 38 -11.38 8.74 -14.48
N LYS A 39 -10.40 9.41 -13.88
CA LYS A 39 -9.61 10.50 -14.48
C LYS A 39 -8.14 10.28 -14.19
N GLU A 40 -7.28 10.95 -14.96
CA GLU A 40 -5.86 11.03 -14.62
C GLU A 40 -5.65 11.74 -13.28
N PRO A 41 -4.62 11.35 -12.50
CA PRO A 41 -4.35 12.01 -11.25
C PRO A 41 -4.00 13.49 -11.50
N ALA A 42 -4.65 14.39 -10.78
CA ALA A 42 -4.49 15.83 -10.98
C ALA A 42 -4.31 16.56 -9.65
N LYS A 43 -3.81 17.79 -9.71
CA LYS A 43 -3.75 18.67 -8.55
C LYS A 43 -5.15 19.18 -8.21
N ASN A 44 -5.57 18.97 -6.96
CA ASN A 44 -6.84 19.51 -6.50
C ASN A 44 -6.79 21.04 -6.35
N ARG A 45 -7.90 21.71 -6.68
CA ARG A 45 -8.06 23.17 -6.46
C ARG A 45 -8.16 23.51 -4.98
N ILE A 46 -8.87 22.67 -4.22
CA ILE A 46 -8.97 22.72 -2.76
C ILE A 46 -7.99 21.67 -2.21
N PRO A 47 -7.10 22.01 -1.28
CA PRO A 47 -6.12 21.07 -0.76
C PRO A 47 -6.78 19.91 -0.01
N LEU A 48 -6.19 18.73 -0.11
CA LEU A 48 -6.50 17.58 0.75
C LEU A 48 -5.99 17.87 2.16
N LEU A 49 -6.79 17.57 3.18
CA LEU A 49 -6.47 17.81 4.59
C LEU A 49 -5.90 16.55 5.24
N PHE A 50 -6.56 15.41 5.05
CA PHE A 50 -6.19 14.14 5.68
C PHE A 50 -5.07 13.45 4.88
N CYS A 51 -5.28 13.22 3.59
CA CYS A 51 -4.33 12.62 2.66
C CYS A 51 -3.39 13.66 2.02
N ASN A 52 -2.96 14.65 2.80
CA ASN A 52 -2.22 15.82 2.33
C ASN A 52 -0.84 15.51 1.71
N TRP A 53 -0.31 14.29 1.90
CA TRP A 53 0.90 13.82 1.21
C TRP A 53 0.76 13.85 -0.32
N TYR A 54 -0.47 13.72 -0.83
CA TYR A 54 -0.77 13.73 -2.26
C TYR A 54 -1.22 15.10 -2.80
N ARG A 55 -0.96 16.20 -2.07
CA ARG A 55 -1.41 17.56 -2.43
C ARG A 55 -0.99 18.08 -3.82
N GLN A 56 0.07 17.53 -4.42
CA GLN A 56 0.56 17.98 -5.73
C GLN A 56 -0.08 17.22 -6.90
N LYS A 57 -0.37 15.93 -6.72
CA LYS A 57 -0.98 15.06 -7.72
C LYS A 57 -1.69 13.94 -6.98
N SER A 58 -3.00 13.82 -7.15
CA SER A 58 -3.84 12.87 -6.40
C SER A 58 -4.95 12.29 -7.26
N CYS A 59 -5.40 11.10 -6.90
CA CYS A 59 -6.50 10.40 -7.56
C CYS A 59 -7.89 10.67 -6.97
N CYS A 60 -7.94 11.32 -5.81
CA CYS A 60 -9.17 11.61 -5.08
C CYS A 60 -9.48 13.11 -5.10
N LEU A 61 -10.76 13.42 -4.88
CA LEU A 61 -11.28 14.75 -4.65
C LEU A 61 -11.35 15.03 -3.14
N PRO A 62 -11.42 16.31 -2.71
CA PRO A 62 -11.55 16.66 -1.30
C PRO A 62 -12.74 16.00 -0.58
N ALA A 63 -13.84 15.72 -1.28
CA ALA A 63 -14.99 15.01 -0.69
C ALA A 63 -14.65 13.55 -0.30
N PHE A 64 -13.82 12.87 -1.09
CA PHE A 64 -13.36 11.52 -0.74
C PHE A 64 -12.35 11.57 0.42
N ASP A 65 -11.49 12.59 0.46
CA ASP A 65 -10.54 12.80 1.56
C ASP A 65 -11.27 12.98 2.91
N ASP A 66 -12.35 13.75 2.92
CA ASP A 66 -13.22 13.94 4.08
C ASP A 66 -13.92 12.62 4.48
N ASP A 67 -14.44 11.86 3.52
CA ASP A 67 -15.02 10.52 3.80
C ASP A 67 -13.99 9.56 4.39
N PHE A 68 -12.78 9.51 3.83
CA PHE A 68 -11.69 8.69 4.34
C PHE A 68 -11.30 9.11 5.76
N GLN A 69 -11.22 10.42 6.03
CA GLN A 69 -10.94 10.94 7.37
C GLN A 69 -12.03 10.55 8.36
N GLY A 70 -13.30 10.69 7.98
CA GLY A 70 -14.45 10.31 8.80
C GLY A 70 -14.40 8.83 9.17
N LYS A 71 -14.26 7.96 8.17
CA LYS A 71 -14.19 6.49 8.36
C LYS A 71 -12.97 6.07 9.17
N PHE A 72 -11.81 6.66 8.91
CA PHE A 72 -10.59 6.44 9.70
C PHE A 72 -10.81 6.87 11.16
N SER A 73 -11.35 8.06 11.38
CA SER A 73 -11.57 8.63 12.72
C SER A 73 -12.57 7.79 13.50
N SER A 74 -13.66 7.34 12.88
CA SER A 74 -14.64 6.43 13.49
C SER A 74 -13.98 5.14 13.95
N LEU A 75 -13.10 4.54 13.15
CA LEU A 75 -12.39 3.30 13.48
C LEU A 75 -11.42 3.45 14.67
N ILE A 76 -10.69 4.57 14.76
CA ILE A 76 -9.68 4.78 15.82
C ILE A 76 -10.21 5.44 17.09
N SER A 77 -11.52 5.77 17.15
CA SER A 77 -12.13 6.52 18.26
C SER A 77 -12.71 5.64 19.37
N ALA A 78 -11.95 4.66 19.84
CA ALA A 78 -12.32 3.79 20.98
C ALA A 78 -12.26 4.51 22.34
N GLY A 79 -12.76 5.75 22.41
CA GLY A 79 -12.74 6.62 23.57
C GLY A 79 -11.89 7.89 23.38
N ALA A 80 -12.18 8.92 24.19
CA ALA A 80 -11.54 10.24 24.07
C ALA A 80 -10.04 10.26 24.41
N ALA A 81 -9.57 9.33 25.25
CA ALA A 81 -8.14 9.17 25.54
C ALA A 81 -7.43 8.49 24.36
N CYS A 82 -8.02 7.41 23.86
CA CYS A 82 -7.51 6.64 22.73
C CYS A 82 -7.46 7.45 21.45
N SER A 83 -8.43 8.32 21.18
CA SER A 83 -8.44 9.18 19.99
C SER A 83 -7.25 10.14 19.95
N LYS A 84 -6.82 10.66 21.11
CA LYS A 84 -5.66 11.56 21.27
C LYS A 84 -4.32 10.83 21.32
N TYR A 85 -4.31 9.53 21.61
CA TYR A 85 -3.09 8.74 21.66
C TYR A 85 -2.51 8.58 20.25
N SER A 86 -1.32 9.16 20.03
CA SER A 86 -0.59 9.02 18.78
C SER A 86 0.22 7.73 18.79
N ASN A 87 -0.23 6.72 18.06
CA ASN A 87 0.54 5.52 17.77
C ASN A 87 1.02 5.55 16.30
N LYS A 88 2.25 5.09 16.04
CA LYS A 88 2.77 4.85 14.69
C LYS A 88 1.83 3.97 13.85
N ALA A 89 1.16 2.99 14.45
CA ALA A 89 0.21 2.13 13.73
C ALA A 89 -0.94 2.92 13.09
N LYS A 90 -1.45 3.96 13.77
CA LYS A 90 -2.48 4.86 13.21
C LYS A 90 -1.98 5.60 11.97
N HIS A 91 -0.69 5.93 11.89
CA HIS A 91 -0.12 6.55 10.71
C HIS A 91 -0.12 5.59 9.50
N TYR A 92 0.26 4.33 9.70
CA TYR A 92 0.21 3.31 8.63
C TYR A 92 -1.22 2.98 8.21
N LEU A 93 -2.14 2.94 9.16
CA LEU A 93 -3.57 2.81 8.87
C LEU A 93 -4.09 4.01 8.06
N ALA A 94 -3.68 5.24 8.39
CA ALA A 94 -4.04 6.42 7.61
C ALA A 94 -3.48 6.36 6.18
N ILE A 95 -2.24 5.87 5.99
CA ILE A 95 -1.68 5.63 4.65
C ILE A 95 -2.56 4.65 3.86
N LEU A 96 -3.01 3.56 4.49
CA LEU A 96 -3.89 2.59 3.86
C LEU A 96 -5.23 3.23 3.44
N PHE A 97 -5.89 3.97 4.34
CA PHE A 97 -7.13 4.69 4.01
C PHE A 97 -6.95 5.70 2.87
N CYS A 98 -5.78 6.32 2.78
CA CYS A 98 -5.43 7.27 1.74
C CYS A 98 -5.01 6.64 0.40
N VAL A 99 -5.06 5.31 0.24
CA VAL A 99 -4.67 4.66 -1.03
C VAL A 99 -5.51 5.15 -2.21
N GLY A 100 -6.78 5.50 -1.99
CA GLY A 100 -7.66 6.09 -3.02
C GLY A 100 -7.19 7.43 -3.57
N CYS A 101 -6.38 8.16 -2.80
CA CYS A 101 -5.77 9.42 -3.19
C CYS A 101 -4.41 9.25 -3.87
N HIS A 102 -3.79 8.07 -3.77
CA HIS A 102 -2.46 7.82 -4.29
C HIS A 102 -2.45 7.96 -5.83
N PRO A 103 -1.57 8.79 -6.43
CA PRO A 103 -1.57 9.01 -7.88
C PRO A 103 -1.22 7.76 -8.69
N GLU A 104 -0.41 6.86 -8.11
CA GLU A 104 -0.09 5.56 -8.71
C GLU A 104 -1.00 4.40 -8.25
N GLN A 105 -2.16 4.69 -7.63
CA GLN A 105 -3.04 3.62 -7.13
C GLN A 105 -3.36 2.50 -8.13
N PRO A 106 -3.48 2.74 -9.46
CA PRO A 106 -3.83 1.64 -10.37
C PRO A 106 -2.71 0.62 -10.51
N ARG A 107 -1.46 0.97 -10.17
CA ARG A 107 -0.34 0.02 -10.13
C ARG A 107 -0.43 -0.96 -8.96
N PHE A 108 -1.26 -0.65 -7.96
CA PHE A 108 -1.49 -1.53 -6.81
C PHE A 108 -2.67 -2.46 -7.02
N LEU A 109 -3.37 -2.35 -8.17
CA LEU A 109 -4.42 -3.25 -8.58
C LEU A 109 -3.93 -4.14 -9.71
N GLY A 110 -4.22 -5.43 -9.61
CA GLY A 110 -3.95 -6.37 -10.68
C GLY A 110 -4.14 -7.81 -10.23
N PRO A 111 -3.85 -8.79 -11.10
CA PRO A 111 -4.01 -10.19 -10.75
C PRO A 111 -3.22 -10.57 -9.49
N PRO A 112 -3.75 -11.50 -8.67
CA PRO A 112 -3.09 -11.98 -7.47
C PRO A 112 -1.69 -12.53 -7.77
N VAL A 113 -0.75 -12.28 -6.86
CA VAL A 113 0.56 -12.94 -6.88
C VAL A 113 0.41 -14.39 -6.41
N ASP A 114 -0.29 -14.58 -5.31
CA ASP A 114 -0.69 -15.88 -4.80
C ASP A 114 -2.04 -16.33 -5.39
N THR A 115 -1.97 -16.95 -6.57
CA THR A 115 -3.14 -17.51 -7.24
C THR A 115 -3.69 -18.77 -6.57
N HIS A 116 -3.02 -19.30 -5.53
CA HIS A 116 -3.50 -20.46 -4.80
C HIS A 116 -4.45 -20.02 -3.68
N PHE A 117 -4.10 -18.97 -2.94
CA PHE A 117 -4.93 -18.44 -1.85
C PHE A 117 -6.03 -17.48 -2.32
N TYR A 118 -5.83 -16.72 -3.41
CA TYR A 118 -6.84 -15.81 -3.95
C TYR A 118 -7.53 -16.38 -5.19
N ASN A 119 -8.85 -16.25 -5.28
CA ASN A 119 -9.64 -16.61 -6.47
C ASN A 119 -10.20 -15.40 -7.24
N ALA A 120 -9.93 -14.18 -6.76
CA ALA A 120 -10.34 -12.95 -7.43
C ALA A 120 -9.54 -12.69 -8.71
N THR A 121 -10.16 -11.97 -9.65
CA THR A 121 -9.49 -11.50 -10.88
C THR A 121 -8.46 -10.41 -10.61
N SER A 122 -8.63 -9.66 -9.52
CA SER A 122 -7.76 -8.55 -9.12
C SER A 122 -7.70 -8.44 -7.60
N THR A 123 -6.51 -8.17 -7.06
CA THR A 123 -6.25 -7.88 -5.65
C THR A 123 -5.76 -6.45 -5.48
N LEU A 124 -6.00 -5.85 -4.31
CA LEU A 124 -5.30 -4.64 -3.87
C LEU A 124 -4.01 -5.04 -3.15
N LYS A 125 -2.87 -4.63 -3.70
CA LYS A 125 -1.54 -5.01 -3.23
C LYS A 125 -1.00 -4.01 -2.22
N ILE A 126 -0.82 -4.46 -0.99
CA ILE A 126 -0.25 -3.67 0.11
C ILE A 126 1.08 -4.29 0.52
N CYS A 127 2.15 -3.51 0.61
CA CYS A 127 3.44 -4.11 0.97
C CYS A 127 3.47 -4.55 2.44
N ALA A 128 4.13 -5.67 2.72
CA ALA A 128 4.32 -6.20 4.07
C ALA A 128 4.89 -5.15 5.05
N SER A 129 5.80 -4.30 4.57
CA SER A 129 6.38 -3.19 5.36
C SER A 129 5.38 -2.18 5.93
N ILE A 130 4.20 -2.02 5.31
CA ILE A 130 3.08 -1.25 5.88
C ILE A 130 2.23 -2.15 6.76
N ALA A 131 1.82 -3.32 6.24
CA ALA A 131 0.95 -4.26 6.93
C ALA A 131 1.46 -4.61 8.33
N ASP A 132 2.71 -5.02 8.45
CA ASP A 132 3.32 -5.41 9.73
C ASP A 132 3.29 -4.28 10.78
N ARG A 133 3.29 -3.00 10.34
CA ARG A 133 3.29 -1.83 11.24
C ARG A 133 1.91 -1.39 11.70
N MET A 134 0.86 -1.98 11.14
CA MET A 134 -0.52 -1.82 11.58
C MET A 134 -1.16 -3.17 11.91
N ALA A 135 -0.36 -4.15 12.33
CA ALA A 135 -0.87 -5.42 12.81
C ALA A 135 -1.85 -5.22 13.99
N PRO A 136 -2.86 -6.08 14.16
CA PRO A 136 -3.92 -5.90 15.17
C PRO A 136 -3.41 -5.62 16.59
N PHE A 137 -2.40 -6.35 17.06
CA PHE A 137 -1.82 -6.15 18.40
C PHE A 137 -1.27 -4.75 18.65
N GLN A 138 -0.95 -3.98 17.60
CA GLN A 138 -0.52 -2.59 17.72
C GLN A 138 -1.64 -1.67 18.22
N PHE A 139 -2.89 -2.13 18.22
CA PHE A 139 -4.04 -1.38 18.68
C PHE A 139 -4.60 -1.86 20.02
N ASP A 140 -4.04 -2.91 20.63
CA ASP A 140 -4.61 -3.51 21.85
C ASP A 140 -4.65 -2.54 23.05
N ASP A 141 -3.70 -1.61 23.15
CA ASP A 141 -3.65 -0.61 24.24
C ASP A 141 -4.82 0.39 24.19
N CYS A 142 -5.29 0.71 22.97
CA CYS A 142 -6.29 1.75 22.75
C CYS A 142 -7.61 1.20 22.19
N GLY A 143 -7.63 -0.06 21.76
CA GLY A 143 -8.71 -0.66 20.99
C GLY A 143 -8.93 -0.03 19.61
N LEU A 144 -9.87 -0.62 18.88
CA LEU A 144 -10.50 -0.05 17.69
C LEU A 144 -12.02 -0.03 17.91
N VAL A 145 -12.75 0.63 17.02
CA VAL A 145 -14.21 0.61 16.99
C VAL A 145 -14.67 0.04 15.66
N LEU A 146 -15.42 -1.05 15.70
CA LEU A 146 -16.10 -1.56 14.50
C LEU A 146 -17.52 -1.03 14.45
N SER A 147 -17.86 -0.39 13.34
CA SER A 147 -19.26 -0.15 13.00
C SER A 147 -19.85 -1.43 12.41
N THR A 148 -21.10 -1.74 12.73
CA THR A 148 -21.82 -2.83 12.02
C THR A 148 -22.00 -2.54 10.54
N ASP A 149 -22.11 -1.26 10.18
CA ASP A 149 -22.21 -0.77 8.81
C ASP A 149 -21.49 0.58 8.71
N ARG A 150 -20.43 0.64 7.91
CA ARG A 150 -19.59 1.83 7.80
C ARG A 150 -20.26 2.97 7.04
N ASP A 151 -21.26 2.69 6.21
CA ASP A 151 -21.96 3.70 5.43
C ASP A 151 -23.22 4.23 6.14
N ASN A 152 -23.59 3.61 7.26
CA ASN A 152 -24.69 4.06 8.10
C ASN A 152 -24.20 4.74 9.38
N ILE A 153 -24.37 6.06 9.47
CA ILE A 153 -23.96 6.87 10.63
C ILE A 153 -24.65 6.41 11.94
N CYS A 154 -25.85 5.85 11.82
CA CYS A 154 -26.65 5.37 12.94
C CYS A 154 -26.33 3.92 13.32
N ALA A 155 -25.39 3.27 12.62
CA ALA A 155 -24.95 1.92 12.94
C ALA A 155 -24.32 1.87 14.33
N SER A 156 -24.53 0.74 15.01
CA SER A 156 -23.92 0.53 16.31
C SER A 156 -22.41 0.39 16.17
N ASN A 157 -21.71 1.16 16.99
CA ASN A 157 -20.26 1.12 17.12
C ASN A 157 -19.89 0.25 18.32
N SER A 158 -19.07 -0.77 18.09
CA SER A 158 -18.60 -1.67 19.14
C SER A 158 -17.08 -1.52 19.34
N PRO A 159 -16.61 -1.15 20.54
CA PRO A 159 -15.18 -1.18 20.82
C PRO A 159 -14.69 -2.64 20.79
N ILE A 160 -13.50 -2.84 20.23
CA ILE A 160 -12.88 -4.16 20.08
C ILE A 160 -11.43 -4.14 20.53
N VAL A 161 -10.96 -5.31 20.97
CA VAL A 161 -9.52 -5.61 21.08
C VAL A 161 -9.11 -6.24 19.76
N ALA A 162 -8.32 -5.50 18.97
CA ALA A 162 -8.06 -5.85 17.58
C ALA A 162 -7.42 -7.23 17.44
N ASN A 163 -6.47 -7.59 18.31
CA ASN A 163 -5.81 -8.90 18.25
C ASN A 163 -6.74 -10.09 18.58
N ILE A 164 -7.82 -9.85 19.34
CA ILE A 164 -8.83 -10.88 19.63
C ILE A 164 -9.82 -10.99 18.47
N THR A 165 -10.20 -9.87 17.87
CA THR A 165 -11.15 -9.84 16.74
C THR A 165 -10.52 -10.32 15.43
N PHE A 166 -9.23 -10.08 15.24
CA PHE A 166 -8.47 -10.47 14.06
C PHE A 166 -7.25 -11.31 14.48
N PRO A 167 -7.46 -12.54 14.97
CA PRO A 167 -6.36 -13.38 15.45
C PRO A 167 -5.48 -13.83 14.29
N ASP A 168 -4.20 -14.11 14.54
CA ASP A 168 -3.35 -14.87 13.61
C ASP A 168 -3.87 -16.32 13.50
N CYS A 169 -3.63 -16.96 12.35
CA CYS A 169 -3.81 -18.40 12.18
C CYS A 169 -2.48 -19.14 12.22
N GLU A 170 -2.54 -20.43 12.53
CA GLU A 170 -1.41 -21.32 12.32
C GLU A 170 -1.26 -21.71 10.85
N ASP A 171 -0.04 -22.07 10.46
CA ASP A 171 0.20 -22.59 9.11
C ASP A 171 -0.70 -23.79 8.84
N SER A 172 -1.23 -23.89 7.62
CA SER A 172 -2.18 -24.93 7.20
C SER A 172 -3.62 -24.81 7.73
N GLU A 173 -3.94 -23.78 8.50
CA GLU A 173 -5.34 -23.45 8.84
C GLU A 173 -6.02 -22.63 7.73
N TYR A 174 -7.34 -22.62 7.73
CA TYR A 174 -8.18 -21.88 6.79
C TYR A 174 -8.64 -20.57 7.42
N VAL A 175 -8.60 -19.49 6.65
CA VAL A 175 -9.07 -18.16 7.07
C VAL A 175 -10.55 -18.01 6.71
N CYS A 176 -11.41 -18.03 7.72
CA CYS A 176 -12.85 -18.01 7.56
C CYS A 176 -13.48 -16.73 8.13
N GLN A 177 -14.66 -16.39 7.60
CA GLN A 177 -15.51 -15.32 8.11
C GLN A 177 -16.97 -15.80 8.19
N ASP A 178 -17.53 -15.78 9.40
CA ASP A 178 -18.91 -16.23 9.60
C ASP A 178 -19.95 -15.23 9.05
N THR A 179 -21.23 -15.61 9.10
CA THR A 179 -22.35 -14.75 8.68
C THR A 179 -22.50 -13.45 9.49
N ALA A 180 -22.02 -13.43 10.73
CA ALA A 180 -21.96 -12.24 11.58
C ALA A 180 -20.68 -11.41 11.35
N LYS A 181 -19.88 -11.77 10.34
CA LYS A 181 -18.62 -11.13 9.96
C LYS A 181 -17.52 -11.28 11.00
N ASN A 182 -17.58 -12.27 11.88
CA ASN A 182 -16.47 -12.60 12.78
C ASN A 182 -15.43 -13.43 12.02
N TRP A 183 -14.17 -13.06 12.18
CA TRP A 183 -13.05 -13.79 11.60
C TRP A 183 -12.55 -14.87 12.54
N TYR A 184 -12.25 -16.04 12.00
CA TYR A 184 -11.71 -17.16 12.78
C TYR A 184 -10.78 -18.03 11.93
N CYS A 185 -10.02 -18.90 12.59
CA CYS A 185 -9.18 -19.91 11.96
C CYS A 185 -9.86 -21.27 12.10
N SER A 186 -9.76 -22.09 11.06
CA SER A 186 -10.34 -23.42 11.05
C SER A 186 -9.30 -24.44 10.58
N THR A 187 -9.22 -25.59 11.23
CA THR A 187 -8.37 -26.71 10.78
C THR A 187 -8.98 -27.47 9.59
N THR A 188 -10.19 -27.09 9.17
CA THR A 188 -10.92 -27.65 8.03
C THR A 188 -11.42 -26.55 7.10
N HIS A 189 -11.73 -26.91 5.86
CA HIS A 189 -12.34 -26.05 4.86
C HIS A 189 -13.46 -25.13 5.40
N CYS A 190 -13.45 -23.86 5.03
CA CYS A 190 -14.44 -22.86 5.43
C CYS A 190 -15.78 -23.04 4.70
N LEU A 191 -15.76 -23.62 3.50
CA LEU A 191 -16.94 -23.78 2.64
C LEU A 191 -17.66 -22.43 2.41
N ARG A 192 -18.84 -22.25 3.03
CA ARG A 192 -19.67 -21.05 2.90
C ARG A 192 -19.11 -19.84 3.65
N ASP A 193 -18.24 -20.08 4.62
CA ASP A 193 -17.58 -19.04 5.40
C ASP A 193 -16.25 -18.60 4.77
N THR A 194 -15.99 -19.01 3.52
CA THR A 194 -14.83 -18.52 2.75
C THR A 194 -15.06 -17.05 2.37
N PRO A 195 -14.18 -16.12 2.77
CA PRO A 195 -14.31 -14.71 2.43
C PRO A 195 -14.32 -14.48 0.91
N MET A 196 -15.02 -13.43 0.48
CA MET A 196 -15.07 -13.06 -0.94
C MET A 196 -13.67 -12.77 -1.47
N GLY A 197 -13.32 -13.37 -2.61
CA GLY A 197 -12.02 -13.22 -3.26
C GLY A 197 -10.94 -14.17 -2.75
N PHE A 198 -11.22 -14.94 -1.70
CA PHE A 198 -10.32 -15.98 -1.16
C PHE A 198 -10.72 -17.34 -1.74
N ALA A 199 -9.73 -18.18 -1.98
CA ALA A 199 -9.93 -19.60 -2.23
C ALA A 199 -10.05 -20.33 -0.88
N ASP A 200 -10.87 -21.38 -0.82
CA ASP A 200 -11.01 -22.23 0.38
C ASP A 200 -9.78 -23.14 0.53
N ARG A 201 -8.67 -22.51 0.90
CA ARG A 201 -7.32 -23.08 0.96
C ARG A 201 -6.63 -22.72 2.28
N PRO A 202 -5.71 -23.60 2.75
CA PRO A 202 -4.89 -23.30 3.90
C PRO A 202 -4.01 -22.07 3.65
N CYS A 203 -3.79 -21.28 4.71
CA CYS A 203 -2.87 -20.16 4.71
C CYS A 203 -1.41 -20.60 4.95
N ASP A 204 -0.47 -19.72 4.60
CA ASP A 204 0.98 -19.83 4.78
C ASP A 204 1.55 -18.50 5.32
N ARG A 205 2.17 -18.53 6.50
CA ARG A 205 2.82 -17.37 7.14
C ARG A 205 3.92 -16.77 6.27
N LYS A 206 4.65 -17.57 5.48
CA LYS A 206 5.67 -17.04 4.55
C LYS A 206 5.07 -16.17 3.47
N GLN A 207 3.83 -16.44 3.10
CA GLN A 207 3.05 -15.67 2.12
C GLN A 207 2.17 -14.61 2.78
N LYS A 208 2.29 -14.41 4.10
CA LYS A 208 1.52 -13.42 4.86
C LYS A 208 -0.01 -13.64 4.80
N THR A 209 -0.45 -14.87 4.50
CA THR A 209 -1.88 -15.18 4.39
C THR A 209 -2.51 -15.63 5.71
N CYS A 210 -1.70 -15.96 6.73
CA CYS A 210 -2.19 -16.34 8.07
C CYS A 210 -2.28 -15.16 9.06
N ASP A 211 -1.66 -14.02 8.76
CA ASP A 211 -1.51 -12.92 9.70
C ASP A 211 -2.86 -12.24 9.96
N GLY A 212 -3.17 -11.89 11.21
CA GLY A 212 -4.39 -11.21 11.62
C GLY A 212 -4.60 -9.86 10.92
N VAL A 213 -3.49 -9.22 10.51
CA VAL A 213 -3.56 -8.00 9.70
C VAL A 213 -4.24 -8.23 8.34
N LEU A 214 -4.10 -9.42 7.74
CA LEU A 214 -4.81 -9.77 6.51
C LEU A 214 -6.32 -9.69 6.72
N LYS A 215 -6.81 -10.28 7.80
CA LYS A 215 -8.24 -10.29 8.17
C LYS A 215 -8.73 -8.86 8.42
N MET A 216 -7.96 -8.08 9.18
CA MET A 216 -8.29 -6.68 9.46
C MET A 216 -8.35 -5.82 8.18
N MET A 217 -7.46 -6.05 7.21
CA MET A 217 -7.45 -5.33 5.92
C MET A 217 -8.49 -5.84 4.93
N ASN A 218 -9.04 -7.04 5.13
CA ASN A 218 -10.10 -7.60 4.28
C ASN A 218 -11.50 -7.42 4.89
N ASP A 219 -11.62 -6.88 6.11
CA ASP A 219 -12.90 -6.52 6.72
C ASP A 219 -13.33 -5.10 6.31
N ASN A 220 -14.47 -4.99 5.63
CA ASN A 220 -15.03 -3.71 5.17
C ASN A 220 -15.39 -2.77 6.33
N ARG A 221 -15.57 -3.26 7.56
CA ARG A 221 -15.84 -2.45 8.75
C ARG A 221 -14.56 -1.93 9.42
N ALA A 222 -13.40 -2.49 9.06
CA ALA A 222 -12.12 -2.21 9.70
C ALA A 222 -11.16 -1.49 8.73
N ALA A 223 -9.97 -2.05 8.51
CA ALA A 223 -8.87 -1.37 7.82
C ALA A 223 -9.01 -1.33 6.30
N LYS A 224 -9.97 -2.05 5.71
CA LYS A 224 -10.14 -2.08 4.26
C LYS A 224 -10.49 -0.69 3.72
N PRO A 225 -9.74 -0.16 2.73
CA PRO A 225 -10.03 1.15 2.16
C PRO A 225 -11.45 1.23 1.56
N PRO A 226 -12.22 2.30 1.83
CA PRO A 226 -13.62 2.41 1.39
C PRO A 226 -13.86 2.21 -0.11
N ASN A 227 -12.98 2.76 -0.95
CA ASN A 227 -13.16 2.67 -2.39
C ASN A 227 -12.60 1.38 -3.01
N PHE A 228 -12.16 0.43 -2.18
CA PHE A 228 -11.54 -0.83 -2.60
C PHE A 228 -12.23 -2.04 -1.99
N GLU A 229 -13.45 -1.87 -1.48
CA GLU A 229 -14.21 -2.95 -0.83
C GLU A 229 -14.47 -4.16 -1.73
N GLU A 230 -14.50 -3.98 -3.05
CA GLU A 230 -14.70 -5.05 -4.03
C GLU A 230 -13.46 -5.92 -4.24
N TYR A 231 -12.26 -5.42 -3.87
CA TYR A 231 -11.00 -6.13 -4.10
C TYR A 231 -10.51 -6.78 -2.80
N PRO A 232 -10.17 -8.07 -2.79
CA PRO A 232 -9.41 -8.63 -1.68
C PRO A 232 -8.05 -7.94 -1.57
N VAL A 233 -7.61 -7.70 -0.34
CA VAL A 233 -6.30 -7.13 -0.04
C VAL A 233 -5.28 -8.26 0.05
N GLU A 234 -4.22 -8.15 -0.75
CA GLU A 234 -3.09 -9.07 -0.80
C GLU A 234 -1.84 -8.39 -0.22
N ILE A 235 -1.17 -9.08 0.70
CA ILE A 235 0.06 -8.59 1.34
C ILE A 235 1.26 -9.07 0.54
N ILE A 236 2.05 -8.12 0.04
CA ILE A 236 3.21 -8.40 -0.81
C ILE A 236 4.50 -8.15 -0.03
N ASP A 237 5.28 -9.19 0.22
CA ASP A 237 6.71 -9.03 0.44
C ASP A 237 7.37 -8.67 -0.89
N LYS A 238 7.68 -7.39 -1.07
CA LYS A 238 8.19 -6.87 -2.33
C LYS A 238 9.52 -7.49 -2.71
N GLU A 239 10.40 -7.76 -1.74
CA GLU A 239 11.73 -8.30 -2.00
C GLU A 239 11.64 -9.77 -2.41
N ALA A 240 10.88 -10.57 -1.67
CA ALA A 240 10.63 -11.97 -2.02
C ALA A 240 9.90 -12.11 -3.38
N CYS A 241 8.87 -11.28 -3.62
CA CYS A 241 8.15 -11.27 -4.89
C CYS A 241 9.09 -10.94 -6.07
N MET A 242 9.94 -9.92 -5.93
CA MET A 242 10.87 -9.53 -6.99
C MET A 242 11.94 -10.60 -7.25
N GLN A 243 12.36 -11.34 -6.22
CA GLN A 243 13.27 -12.48 -6.37
C GLN A 243 12.63 -13.65 -7.12
N GLN A 244 11.33 -13.89 -6.90
CA GLN A 244 10.61 -15.01 -7.50
C GLN A 244 10.16 -14.74 -8.94
N TYR A 245 9.59 -13.56 -9.22
CA TYR A 245 8.93 -13.28 -10.51
C TYR A 245 9.72 -12.37 -11.43
N HIS A 246 10.66 -11.59 -10.90
CA HIS A 246 11.40 -10.56 -11.66
C HIS A 246 10.50 -9.56 -12.42
N ASP A 247 9.26 -9.35 -11.96
CA ASP A 247 8.28 -8.47 -12.59
C ASP A 247 7.87 -7.34 -11.61
N ILE A 248 8.31 -6.12 -11.95
CA ILE A 248 8.05 -4.92 -11.15
C ILE A 248 6.56 -4.60 -11.10
N ALA A 249 5.83 -4.78 -12.20
CA ALA A 249 4.40 -4.47 -12.24
C ALA A 249 3.62 -5.45 -11.36
N LYS A 250 3.98 -6.74 -11.42
CA LYS A 250 3.36 -7.78 -10.57
C LYS A 250 3.60 -7.55 -9.08
N CYS A 251 4.82 -7.14 -8.71
CA CYS A 251 5.26 -6.91 -7.33
C CYS A 251 5.10 -5.45 -6.85
N SER A 252 4.41 -4.59 -7.61
CA SER A 252 4.09 -3.24 -7.19
C SER A 252 3.00 -3.28 -6.12
N CYS A 253 3.27 -2.64 -4.99
CA CYS A 253 2.38 -2.59 -3.83
C CYS A 253 2.50 -1.23 -3.14
N LEU A 254 1.50 -0.88 -2.34
CA LEU A 254 1.48 0.37 -1.58
C LEU A 254 2.64 0.42 -0.58
N LEU A 255 3.44 1.49 -0.67
CA LEU A 255 4.59 1.78 0.20
C LEU A 255 4.38 3.08 0.96
N ASP A 256 5.08 3.24 2.08
CA ASP A 256 5.06 4.47 2.88
C ASP A 256 5.66 5.63 2.09
N ALA A 257 4.78 6.50 1.58
CA ALA A 257 5.15 7.65 0.76
C ALA A 257 6.07 8.64 1.49
N SER A 258 6.04 8.66 2.83
CA SER A 258 6.92 9.54 3.62
C SER A 258 8.40 9.18 3.47
N ASN A 259 8.71 7.92 3.15
CA ASN A 259 10.08 7.45 2.94
C ASN A 259 10.62 7.72 1.54
N ALA A 260 9.75 7.94 0.55
CA ALA A 260 10.17 8.24 -0.83
C ALA A 260 10.98 9.56 -0.90
N LEU A 261 10.57 10.57 -0.13
CA LEU A 261 11.28 11.85 -0.01
C LEU A 261 12.67 11.72 0.64
N LYS A 262 12.85 10.78 1.57
CA LYS A 262 14.17 10.53 2.20
C LYS A 262 15.13 9.83 1.24
N ARG A 263 14.66 8.87 0.44
CA ARG A 263 15.48 8.15 -0.54
C ARG A 263 16.01 9.08 -1.65
N TRP A 264 15.19 10.03 -2.09
CA TRP A 264 15.59 11.03 -3.09
C TRP A 264 16.70 11.97 -2.59
N LYS A 265 16.60 12.46 -1.34
CA LYS A 265 17.65 13.32 -0.77
C LYS A 265 19.00 12.61 -0.62
N PHE A 266 18.97 11.31 -0.30
CA PHE A 266 20.20 10.52 -0.14
C PHE A 266 20.87 10.17 -1.48
N SER A 267 20.08 9.93 -2.53
CA SER A 267 20.60 9.68 -3.87
C SER A 267 21.32 10.91 -4.44
N ILE A 268 20.71 12.09 -4.37
CA ILE A 268 21.30 13.33 -4.89
C ILE A 268 22.65 13.64 -4.20
N TRP A 269 22.74 13.45 -2.88
CA TRP A 269 24.00 13.67 -2.15
C TRP A 269 25.11 12.71 -2.56
N HIS A 270 24.80 11.43 -2.79
CA HIS A 270 25.80 10.47 -3.29
C HIS A 270 26.29 10.81 -4.69
N TRP A 271 25.39 11.20 -5.60
CA TRP A 271 25.78 11.59 -6.96
C TRP A 271 26.63 12.87 -6.98
N VAL A 272 26.27 13.89 -6.18
CA VAL A 272 27.07 15.13 -6.05
C VAL A 272 28.45 14.83 -5.48
N THR A 273 28.53 14.00 -4.43
CA THR A 273 29.81 13.62 -3.82
C THR A 273 30.68 12.83 -4.80
N PHE A 274 30.09 11.89 -5.54
CA PHE A 274 30.81 11.10 -6.54
C PHE A 274 31.33 11.97 -7.69
N CYS A 275 30.55 12.96 -8.14
CA CYS A 275 30.99 13.94 -9.14
C CYS A 275 32.13 14.82 -8.65
N ILE A 276 32.09 15.30 -7.39
CA ILE A 276 33.16 16.12 -6.81
C ILE A 276 34.45 15.30 -6.68
N ILE A 277 34.38 14.07 -6.15
CA ILE A 277 35.57 13.21 -6.02
C ILE A 277 36.20 12.94 -7.40
N ARG A 278 35.38 12.66 -8.43
CA ARG A 278 35.90 12.47 -9.78
C ARG A 278 36.59 13.71 -10.33
N ALA A 279 36.03 14.90 -10.10
CA ALA A 279 36.62 16.16 -10.55
C ALA A 279 37.98 16.46 -9.88
N PHE A 280 38.23 15.96 -8.66
CA PHE A 280 39.51 16.15 -7.96
C PHE A 280 40.57 15.11 -8.33
N VAL A 281 40.20 13.94 -8.87
CA VAL A 281 41.15 12.91 -9.31
C VAL A 281 41.74 13.23 -10.70
N ASP A 282 41.06 14.09 -11.47
CA ASP A 282 41.49 14.50 -12.82
C ASP A 282 42.29 15.84 -12.85
N ILE A 283 42.71 16.37 -11.68
CA ILE A 283 43.60 17.54 -11.52
C ILE A 283 44.98 17.08 -11.05
#